data_AF-A0A345ZU77-F1
#
_entry.id   AF-A0A345ZU77-F1
#
_cell.length_a   1.000
_cell.length_b   1.000
_cell.length_c   1.000
_cell.angle_alpha   90.00
_cell.angle_beta   90.00
_cell.angle_gamma   90.00
#
_symmetry.space_group_name_H-M   'P 1'
#
loop_
_entity.id
_entity.type
_entity.pdbx_description
1 polymer ?
#
loop_
_entity_poly.entity_id
_entity_poly.type
_entity_poly.pdbx_seq_one_letter_code
_entity_poly.pdbx_strand_id
1 'polypeptide(L)'
;MKRTLAIAAVLALAGTASLRPAAAQDNTLGGAIIGGGIGAIVGGAATGKAGGAVAGGIIGAAAGAAIGSQMEPRGRYYWYQGRCWRKYRDGSYHRVSRDYCY
;
A
#
# COMPACT_ATOMS: atom_id res chain seq x y z
N MET A 1 3.59 21.31 -27.99
CA MET A 1 2.95 22.13 -26.92
C MET A 1 1.53 21.67 -26.60
N LYS A 2 0.60 21.58 -27.57
CA LYS A 2 -0.79 21.12 -27.30
C LYS A 2 -0.89 19.65 -26.85
N ARG A 3 -0.06 18.77 -27.41
CA ARG A 3 -0.01 17.33 -27.06
C ARG A 3 0.60 17.06 -25.67
N THR A 4 1.62 17.82 -25.30
CA THR A 4 2.27 17.72 -23.97
C THR A 4 1.35 18.22 -22.87
N LEU A 5 0.57 19.28 -23.13
CA LEU A 5 -0.48 19.76 -22.22
C LEU A 5 -1.62 18.75 -22.08
N ALA A 6 -2.02 18.07 -23.17
CA ALA A 6 -3.05 17.03 -23.12
C ALA A 6 -2.59 15.79 -22.31
N ILE A 7 -1.34 15.37 -22.46
CA ILE A 7 -0.77 14.25 -21.69
C ILE A 7 -0.64 14.62 -20.21
N ALA A 8 -0.19 15.85 -19.90
CA ALA A 8 -0.13 16.34 -18.53
C ALA A 8 -1.53 16.46 -17.89
N ALA A 9 -2.55 16.88 -18.64
CA ALA A 9 -3.93 16.95 -18.18
C ALA A 9 -4.54 15.57 -17.92
N VAL A 10 -4.24 14.57 -18.76
CA VAL A 10 -4.68 13.17 -18.55
C VAL A 10 -3.98 12.54 -17.35
N LEU A 11 -2.68 12.80 -17.15
CA LEU A 11 -1.95 12.38 -15.95
C LEU A 11 -2.48 13.06 -14.68
N ALA A 12 -2.86 14.34 -14.76
CA ALA A 12 -3.46 15.06 -13.65
C ALA A 12 -4.88 14.57 -13.32
N LEU A 13 -5.72 14.29 -14.33
CA LEU A 13 -7.06 13.71 -14.13
C LEU A 13 -7.01 12.25 -13.64
N ALA A 14 -6.00 11.47 -14.05
CA ALA A 14 -5.77 10.14 -13.50
C ALA A 14 -5.32 10.20 -12.03
N GLY A 15 -4.56 11.24 -11.66
CA GLY A 15 -4.13 11.48 -10.28
C GLY A 15 -5.26 11.89 -9.32
N THR A 16 -6.34 12.50 -9.82
CA THR A 16 -7.50 12.88 -8.99
C THR A 16 -8.54 11.77 -8.84
N ALA A 17 -8.55 10.75 -9.71
CA ALA A 17 -9.52 9.66 -9.69
C ALA A 17 -9.23 8.58 -8.63
N SER A 18 -8.04 8.53 -8.05
CA SER A 18 -7.59 7.44 -7.16
C SER A 18 -7.21 7.93 -5.76
N LEU A 19 -8.08 8.72 -5.14
CA LEU A 19 -7.92 9.13 -3.73
C LEU A 19 -9.20 8.87 -2.94
N ARG A 20 -9.75 7.65 -3.04
CA ARG A 20 -10.50 7.09 -1.92
C ARG A 20 -9.51 6.32 -1.07
N PRO A 21 -9.00 6.88 0.04
CA PRO A 21 -8.26 6.09 0.99
C PRO A 21 -9.27 5.12 1.60
N ALA A 22 -9.30 3.89 1.10
CA ALA A 22 -9.83 2.77 1.86
C ALA A 22 -8.87 2.51 3.03
N ALA A 23 -8.85 3.46 3.98
CA ALA A 23 -7.83 3.68 4.99
C ALA A 23 -7.75 2.59 6.09
N ALA A 24 -8.25 1.39 5.83
CA ALA A 24 -8.41 0.36 6.85
C ALA A 24 -7.92 -1.02 6.42
N GLN A 25 -7.49 -1.20 5.17
CA GLN A 25 -7.52 -2.52 4.55
C GLN A 25 -6.22 -3.04 3.95
N ASP A 26 -5.01 -2.50 4.15
CA ASP A 26 -3.72 -3.24 3.95
C ASP A 26 -2.57 -2.24 4.00
N ASN A 27 -1.72 -2.33 5.02
CA ASN A 27 -0.51 -1.51 5.08
C ASN A 27 0.35 -1.79 3.83
N THR A 28 0.30 -3.01 3.30
CA THR A 28 0.81 -3.45 1.99
C THR A 28 0.28 -2.60 0.84
N LEU A 29 -1.05 -2.49 0.70
CA LEU A 29 -1.66 -1.78 -0.42
C LEU A 29 -1.42 -0.27 -0.32
N GLY A 30 -1.47 0.28 0.90
CA GLY A 30 -1.14 1.68 1.17
C GLY A 30 0.29 2.01 0.77
N GLY A 31 1.24 1.16 1.17
CA GLY A 31 2.64 1.28 0.75
C GLY A 31 2.81 1.15 -0.76
N ALA A 32 2.14 0.20 -1.40
CA ALA A 32 2.22 -0.02 -2.85
C ALA A 32 1.72 1.18 -3.66
N ILE A 33 0.59 1.76 -3.26
CA ILE A 33 0.00 2.91 -3.97
C ILE A 33 0.89 4.14 -3.81
N ILE A 34 1.34 4.42 -2.59
CA ILE A 34 2.19 5.59 -2.32
C ILE A 34 3.54 5.43 -3.02
N GLY A 35 4.19 4.27 -2.85
CA GLY A 35 5.46 3.97 -3.49
C GLY A 35 5.34 3.99 -5.02
N GLY A 36 4.27 3.43 -5.58
CA GLY A 36 4.04 3.42 -7.03
C GLY A 36 3.74 4.80 -7.61
N GLY A 37 2.96 5.63 -6.91
CA GLY A 37 2.71 7.00 -7.32
C GLY A 37 4.00 7.83 -7.36
N ILE A 38 4.77 7.81 -6.27
CA ILE A 38 6.04 8.55 -6.18
C ILE A 38 7.04 8.04 -7.22
N GLY A 39 7.19 6.71 -7.32
CA GLY A 39 8.09 6.08 -8.28
C GLY A 39 7.75 6.43 -9.72
N ALA A 40 6.47 6.51 -10.08
CA ALA A 40 6.06 6.88 -11.43
C ALA A 40 6.35 8.35 -11.75
N ILE A 41 6.14 9.26 -10.81
CA ILE A 41 6.48 10.68 -10.98
C ILE A 41 7.98 10.84 -11.18
N VAL A 42 8.79 10.23 -10.32
CA VAL A 42 10.25 10.35 -10.36
C VAL A 42 10.82 9.67 -11.61
N GLY A 43 10.38 8.46 -11.95
CA GLY A 43 10.84 7.75 -13.13
C GLY A 43 10.43 8.43 -14.44
N GLY A 44 9.24 9.05 -14.47
CA GLY A 44 8.78 9.87 -15.58
C GLY A 44 9.59 11.15 -15.74
N ALA A 45 9.88 11.84 -14.63
CA ALA A 45 10.69 13.05 -14.63
C ALA A 45 12.16 12.79 -15.02
N ALA A 46 12.76 11.71 -14.49
CA ALA A 46 14.16 11.37 -14.73
C ALA A 46 14.43 10.93 -16.17
N THR A 47 13.48 10.25 -16.82
CA THR A 47 13.65 9.75 -18.19
C THR A 47 13.01 10.65 -19.25
N GLY A 48 12.06 11.52 -18.85
CA GLY A 48 11.22 12.28 -19.76
C GLY A 48 10.29 11.41 -20.63
N LYS A 49 10.12 10.13 -20.30
CA LYS A 49 9.34 9.17 -21.08
C LYS A 49 8.30 8.44 -20.22
N ALA A 50 7.19 8.05 -20.85
CA ALA A 50 6.17 7.22 -20.22
C ALA A 50 6.75 5.89 -19.70
N GLY A 51 7.76 5.32 -20.39
CA GLY A 51 8.43 4.10 -19.96
C GLY A 51 9.12 4.21 -18.60
N GLY A 52 9.74 5.36 -18.28
CA GLY A 52 10.33 5.57 -16.96
C GLY A 52 9.29 5.77 -15.88
N ALA A 53 8.13 6.37 -16.20
CA ALA A 53 7.02 6.46 -15.25
C ALA A 53 6.45 5.07 -14.92
N VAL A 54 6.27 4.20 -15.92
CA VAL A 54 5.81 2.82 -15.68
C VAL A 54 6.84 2.03 -14.88
N ALA A 55 8.12 2.08 -15.27
CA ALA A 55 9.18 1.36 -14.57
C ALA A 55 9.34 1.84 -13.12
N GLY A 56 9.40 3.16 -12.92
CA GLY A 56 9.49 3.76 -11.59
C GLY A 56 8.25 3.45 -10.74
N GLY A 57 7.06 3.44 -11.33
CA GLY A 57 5.82 3.10 -10.63
C GLY A 57 5.77 1.63 -10.20
N ILE A 58 6.21 0.70 -11.03
CA ILE A 58 6.27 -0.72 -10.65
C ILE A 58 7.29 -0.93 -9.52
N ILE A 59 8.49 -0.36 -9.65
CA ILE A 59 9.55 -0.50 -8.65
C ILE A 59 9.12 0.11 -7.32
N GLY A 60 8.59 1.32 -7.36
CA GLY A 60 8.09 2.02 -6.18
C GLY A 60 6.92 1.28 -5.53
N ALA A 61 5.99 0.74 -6.32
CA ALA A 61 4.87 -0.04 -5.78
C ALA A 61 5.33 -1.35 -5.14
N ALA A 62 6.26 -2.07 -5.75
CA ALA A 62 6.81 -3.29 -5.18
C ALA A 62 7.54 -3.02 -3.86
N ALA A 63 8.38 -1.98 -3.82
CA ALA A 63 9.09 -1.57 -2.60
C ALA A 63 8.13 -1.13 -1.49
N GLY A 64 7.15 -0.28 -1.84
CA GLY A 64 6.14 0.18 -0.92
C GLY A 64 5.24 -0.95 -0.39
N ALA A 65 4.86 -1.91 -1.25
CA ALA A 65 4.12 -3.10 -0.86
C ALA A 65 4.91 -3.95 0.13
N ALA A 66 6.19 -4.18 -0.16
CA ALA A 66 7.06 -4.96 0.72
C ALA A 66 7.13 -4.34 2.12
N ILE A 67 7.41 -3.04 2.21
CA ILE A 67 7.48 -2.33 3.51
C ILE A 67 6.11 -2.34 4.20
N GLY A 68 5.04 -2.09 3.45
CA GLY A 68 3.67 -2.12 3.92
C GLY A 68 3.27 -3.46 4.54
N SER A 69 3.65 -4.57 3.91
CA SER A 69 3.37 -5.92 4.40
C SER A 69 4.05 -6.24 5.74
N GLN A 70 5.19 -5.59 6.01
CA GLN A 70 5.92 -5.76 7.27
C GLN A 70 5.27 -4.95 8.39
N MET A 71 4.64 -3.82 8.05
CA MET A 71 3.89 -2.99 8.98
C MET A 71 2.48 -3.51 9.24
N GLU A 72 2.01 -4.51 8.50
CA GLU A 72 0.74 -5.19 8.79
C GLU A 72 0.79 -5.74 10.22
N PRO A 73 -0.17 -5.39 11.11
CA PRO A 73 -0.22 -5.94 12.45
C PRO A 73 -0.44 -7.45 12.36
N ARG A 74 0.66 -8.20 12.36
CA ARG A 74 0.67 -9.65 12.54
C ARG A 74 -0.06 -9.90 13.85
N GLY A 75 -1.29 -10.43 13.74
CA GLY A 75 -2.23 -10.55 14.84
C GLY A 75 -1.52 -11.10 16.07
N ARG A 76 -1.30 -10.23 17.06
CA ARG A 76 -0.59 -10.64 18.27
C ARG A 76 -1.49 -11.63 19.02
N TYR A 77 -0.89 -12.68 19.54
CA TYR A 77 -1.55 -13.59 20.46
C TYR A 77 -1.37 -13.03 21.86
N TYR A 78 -2.45 -13.01 22.64
CA TYR A 78 -2.44 -12.51 24.02
C TYR A 78 -3.07 -13.55 24.92
N TRP A 79 -2.38 -13.84 26.01
CA TRP A 79 -2.90 -14.70 27.07
C TRP A 79 -3.67 -13.86 28.08
N TYR A 80 -4.97 -14.12 28.26
CA TYR A 80 -5.80 -13.40 29.21
C TYR A 80 -6.85 -14.32 29.82
N GLN A 81 -6.99 -14.29 31.16
CA GLN A 81 -7.90 -15.15 31.94
C GLN A 81 -7.83 -16.64 31.58
N GLY A 82 -6.62 -17.19 31.42
CA GLY A 82 -6.44 -18.61 31.12
C GLY A 82 -6.85 -19.02 29.70
N ARG A 83 -7.07 -18.07 28.79
CA ARG A 83 -7.45 -18.30 27.39
C ARG A 83 -6.53 -17.53 26.44
N CYS A 84 -6.29 -18.11 25.27
CA CYS A 84 -5.53 -17.47 24.19
C CYS A 84 -6.49 -16.67 23.29
N TRP A 85 -6.16 -15.40 23.08
CA TRP A 85 -6.90 -14.49 22.22
C TRP A 85 -6.01 -14.03 21.07
N ARG A 86 -6.60 -13.86 19.89
CA ARG A 86 -5.96 -13.26 18.73
C ARG A 86 -6.77 -12.04 18.29
N LYS A 87 -6.08 -10.93 18.08
CA LYS A 87 -6.69 -9.71 17.54
C LYS A 87 -6.69 -9.81 16.04
N TYR A 88 -7.87 -9.69 15.46
CA TYR A 88 -8.05 -9.59 14.03
C TYR A 88 -8.03 -8.12 13.60
N ARG A 89 -7.88 -7.90 12.30
CA ARG A 89 -7.67 -6.55 11.76
C ARG A 89 -8.90 -5.64 11.85
N ASP A 90 -10.07 -6.23 11.91
CA ASP A 90 -11.34 -5.59 12.25
C ASP A 90 -11.39 -5.07 13.70
N GLY A 91 -10.35 -5.32 14.51
CA GLY A 91 -10.29 -4.96 15.93
C GLY A 91 -11.01 -5.95 16.84
N SER A 92 -11.60 -7.00 16.28
CA SER A 92 -12.25 -8.04 17.06
C SER A 92 -11.21 -8.98 17.69
N TYR A 93 -11.57 -9.54 18.84
CA TYR A 93 -10.76 -10.53 19.55
C TYR A 93 -11.44 -11.89 19.42
N HIS A 94 -10.79 -12.80 18.73
CA HIS A 94 -11.24 -14.18 18.63
C HIS A 94 -10.41 -15.06 19.53
N ARG A 95 -11.09 -15.97 20.23
CA ARG A 95 -10.44 -17.03 21.00
C ARG A 95 -9.83 -18.04 20.04
N VAL A 96 -8.56 -18.37 20.24
CA VAL A 96 -7.82 -19.36 19.46
C VAL A 96 -7.39 -20.52 20.36
N SER A 97 -6.93 -21.63 19.76
CA SER A 97 -6.43 -22.79 20.52
C SER A 97 -5.31 -22.36 21.46
N ARG A 98 -5.18 -23.08 22.58
CA ARG A 98 -4.17 -22.81 23.60
C ARG A 98 -2.74 -22.91 23.06
N ASP A 99 -2.57 -23.78 22.06
CA ASP A 99 -1.28 -24.10 21.43
C ASP A 99 -0.65 -22.92 20.68
N TYR A 100 -1.44 -21.89 20.34
CA TYR A 100 -0.93 -20.69 19.67
C TYR A 100 -0.29 -19.68 20.65
N CYS A 101 -0.52 -19.83 21.96
CA CYS A 101 0.05 -18.98 23.01
C CYS A 101 1.12 -19.68 23.86
N TYR A 102 1.53 -20.91 23.50
CA TYR A 102 2.47 -21.72 24.27
C TYR A 102 3.83 -21.83 23.57
#